data_AF-G7E3N7-F1
#
_entry.id   AF-G7E3N7-F1
#
_cell.length_a   1.000
_cell.length_b   1.000
_cell.length_c   1.000
_cell.angle_alpha   90.00
_cell.angle_beta   90.00
_cell.angle_gamma   90.00
#
_symmetry.space_group_name_H-M   'P 1'
#
loop_
_entity.id
_entity.type
_entity.pdbx_description
1 polymer ?
#
loop_
_entity_poly.entity_id
_entity_poly.type
_entity_poly.pdbx_seq_one_letter_code
_entity_poly.pdbx_strand_id
1 'polypeptide(L)'
;MSPVGTYEGDREASDVYMSILSPVGYKSSSHCGYCGSEDGKNCSRSYGIWAHTLSPWLYQDLCDRGWRRSGSYVYKPDMARTCCLQYTIRLDVGAFTPTKSQRQILKRFNSFVRRGGKEGSKGFGPRDFAARPVAKQPPMSKDKQKVNPFNFVDTIHAAETSGQDGLAHEFTVTTELASFTEEKFELYNRYQISVHDDDERSPQGFKRFLCDTPIRPCASGHSQQQYGSYHQLYRLDEKLIGLAVLDVLPRSVSSVYFIWDPDFAGLSLGKVSALREIAWVRQLRAAGMLHCQYYYMGYYIHTCPKMRYKADYEPSSLLDPSTLNWYHYTHCRSILDRDPRAVTFEDQATASLSRSAGIDVDSDDEEDMPSDPVPPGMLSRSEALHHLPDLVVFDGGRGKVHRPFAIGGKAHPSTSEATDLLQSLGPKFAIDRICALLSSA
;
A
#
# COMPACT_ATOMS: atom_id res chain seq x y z
N MET A 1 1.46 19.95 -16.03
CA MET A 1 1.81 18.60 -16.53
C MET A 1 3.28 18.39 -16.29
N SER A 2 3.65 17.50 -15.38
CA SER A 2 5.01 16.94 -15.34
C SER A 2 4.88 15.50 -15.84
N PRO A 3 5.72 15.04 -16.78
CA PRO A 3 5.72 13.63 -17.18
C PRO A 3 5.99 12.75 -15.95
N VAL A 4 5.56 11.49 -16.01
CA VAL A 4 6.00 10.44 -15.09
C VAL A 4 7.52 10.29 -15.29
N GLY A 5 8.29 11.12 -14.59
CA GLY A 5 9.74 11.13 -14.68
C GLY A 5 10.29 9.85 -14.09
N THR A 6 11.04 9.10 -14.88
CA THR A 6 11.95 8.06 -14.40
C THR A 6 12.98 8.76 -13.51
N TYR A 7 12.81 8.66 -12.19
CA TYR A 7 13.71 9.27 -11.24
C TYR A 7 14.97 8.41 -11.12
N GLU A 8 16.10 8.95 -11.58
CA GLU A 8 17.43 8.33 -11.52
C GLU A 8 18.26 8.77 -10.29
N GLY A 9 17.75 9.73 -9.51
CA GLY A 9 18.55 10.56 -8.59
C GLY A 9 19.11 9.90 -7.32
N ASP A 10 18.74 8.66 -6.98
CA ASP A 10 19.24 7.96 -5.77
C ASP A 10 19.66 6.51 -6.04
N ARG A 11 19.87 6.13 -7.32
CA ARG A 11 20.26 4.77 -7.67
C ARG A 11 21.78 4.61 -7.53
N GLU A 12 22.27 4.19 -6.36
CA GLU A 12 23.60 3.60 -6.30
C GLU A 12 23.61 2.29 -7.10
N ALA A 13 24.63 2.10 -7.95
CA ALA A 13 24.72 0.95 -8.85
C ALA A 13 24.76 -0.41 -8.13
N SER A 14 25.08 -0.42 -6.83
CA SER A 14 25.10 -1.59 -5.96
C SER A 14 23.73 -2.03 -5.43
N ASP A 15 22.67 -1.22 -5.60
CA ASP A 15 21.33 -1.45 -5.04
C ASP A 15 20.26 -1.81 -6.09
N VAL A 16 20.65 -2.00 -7.35
CA VAL A 16 19.73 -2.35 -8.45
C VAL A 16 19.42 -3.85 -8.40
N TYR A 17 18.41 -4.22 -7.60
CA TYR A 17 17.89 -5.58 -7.58
C TYR A 17 17.01 -5.85 -8.80
N MET A 18 17.36 -6.90 -9.55
CA MET A 18 16.57 -7.37 -10.69
C MET A 18 15.19 -7.85 -10.21
N SER A 19 14.14 -7.35 -10.87
CA SER A 19 12.77 -7.78 -10.59
C SER A 19 12.36 -8.91 -11.52
N ILE A 20 11.82 -9.99 -10.96
CA ILE A 20 11.44 -11.20 -11.70
C ILE A 20 9.94 -11.42 -11.55
N LEU A 21 9.23 -11.32 -12.67
CA LEU A 21 7.79 -11.43 -12.75
C LEU A 21 7.35 -12.60 -13.65
N SER A 22 6.30 -13.30 -13.25
CA SER A 22 5.61 -14.32 -14.05
C SER A 22 4.15 -13.90 -14.26
N PRO A 23 3.77 -13.46 -15.48
CA PRO A 23 2.38 -13.13 -15.79
C PRO A 23 1.48 -14.35 -15.57
N VAL A 24 0.33 -14.12 -14.95
CA VAL A 24 -0.70 -15.16 -14.75
C VAL A 24 -1.85 -14.98 -15.73
N GLY A 25 -2.12 -13.74 -16.14
CA GLY A 25 -3.26 -13.40 -16.99
C GLY A 25 -4.47 -12.93 -16.20
N TYR A 26 -5.64 -12.93 -16.85
CA TYR A 26 -6.90 -12.54 -16.23
C TYR A 26 -7.39 -13.58 -15.22
N LYS A 27 -7.74 -13.10 -14.03
CA LYS A 27 -8.54 -13.83 -13.05
C LYS A 27 -9.90 -13.17 -12.89
N SER A 28 -10.93 -13.99 -12.82
CA SER A 28 -12.29 -13.58 -12.49
C SER A 28 -12.77 -14.31 -11.24
N SER A 29 -13.46 -13.59 -10.37
CA SER A 29 -14.20 -14.16 -9.24
C SER A 29 -15.70 -13.95 -9.47
N SER A 30 -16.48 -14.98 -9.18
CA SER A 30 -17.95 -14.89 -9.14
C SER A 30 -18.45 -14.05 -7.97
N HIS A 31 -17.63 -13.88 -6.91
CA HIS A 31 -17.96 -13.10 -5.73
C HIS A 31 -17.15 -11.79 -5.67
N CYS A 32 -17.82 -10.68 -5.33
CA CYS A 32 -17.19 -9.39 -5.06
C CYS A 32 -17.30 -9.06 -3.57
N GLY A 33 -16.15 -8.95 -2.89
CA GLY A 33 -16.09 -8.62 -1.46
C GLY A 33 -16.52 -7.20 -1.06
N TYR A 34 -17.00 -6.38 -2.00
CA TYR A 34 -17.41 -4.99 -1.73
C TYR A 34 -18.93 -4.77 -1.82
N CYS A 35 -19.58 -5.27 -2.87
CA CYS A 35 -21.02 -5.11 -3.07
C CYS A 35 -21.83 -6.35 -2.69
N GLY A 36 -21.21 -7.53 -2.60
CA GLY A 36 -21.91 -8.78 -2.29
C GLY A 36 -23.03 -9.15 -3.28
N SER A 37 -23.01 -8.62 -4.49
CA SER A 37 -24.09 -8.80 -5.48
C SER A 37 -24.41 -10.27 -5.74
N GLU A 38 -25.68 -10.65 -5.60
CA GLU A 38 -26.21 -11.99 -5.89
C GLU A 38 -26.40 -12.26 -7.40
N ASP A 39 -26.28 -11.22 -8.25
CA ASP A 39 -26.54 -11.24 -9.69
C ASP A 39 -25.53 -12.05 -10.55
N GLY A 40 -24.77 -12.95 -9.92
CA GLY A 40 -24.15 -14.12 -10.54
C GLY A 40 -23.55 -13.92 -11.94
N LYS A 41 -22.30 -13.43 -12.01
CA LYS A 41 -21.17 -13.93 -12.84
C LYS A 41 -20.07 -12.85 -12.95
N ASN A 42 -18.83 -13.22 -12.63
CA ASN A 42 -17.60 -12.44 -12.89
C ASN A 42 -17.59 -10.98 -12.38
N CYS A 43 -18.10 -10.74 -11.17
CA CYS A 43 -18.24 -9.40 -10.59
C CYS A 43 -16.89 -8.73 -10.25
N SER A 44 -15.81 -9.50 -10.11
CA SER A 44 -14.45 -8.97 -9.91
C SER A 44 -13.51 -9.54 -10.96
N ARG A 45 -12.92 -8.68 -11.79
CA ARG A 45 -11.93 -9.06 -12.80
C ARG A 45 -10.65 -8.30 -12.56
N SER A 46 -9.53 -9.00 -12.58
CA SER A 46 -8.21 -8.39 -12.43
C SER A 46 -7.19 -9.14 -13.27
N TYR A 47 -6.13 -8.46 -13.65
CA TYR A 47 -4.96 -9.11 -14.22
C TYR A 47 -3.94 -9.37 -13.12
N GLY A 48 -3.34 -10.55 -13.14
CA GLY A 48 -2.41 -11.02 -12.13
C GLY A 48 -1.01 -11.27 -12.64
N ILE A 49 -0.04 -11.04 -11.77
CA ILE A 49 1.38 -11.34 -11.97
C ILE A 49 1.91 -11.92 -10.66
N TRP A 50 2.67 -13.02 -10.73
CA TRP A 50 3.48 -13.48 -9.61
C TRP A 50 4.81 -12.73 -9.62
N ALA A 51 5.12 -12.03 -8.53
CA ALA A 51 6.42 -11.43 -8.31
C ALA A 51 7.28 -12.40 -7.48
N HIS A 52 8.40 -12.83 -8.05
CA HIS A 52 9.40 -13.65 -7.36
C HIS A 52 10.42 -12.79 -6.65
N THR A 53 10.80 -11.69 -7.29
CA THR A 53 11.57 -10.60 -6.71
C THR A 53 11.05 -9.29 -7.27
N LEU A 54 11.06 -8.24 -6.45
CA LEU A 54 10.55 -6.93 -6.82
C LEU A 54 11.42 -5.86 -6.17
N SER A 55 11.95 -4.94 -6.97
CA SER A 55 12.61 -3.75 -6.42
C SER A 55 11.55 -2.80 -5.84
N PRO A 56 11.85 -2.08 -4.75
CA PRO A 56 10.94 -1.05 -4.23
C PRO A 56 10.58 0.01 -5.27
N TRP A 57 11.49 0.32 -6.20
CA TRP A 57 11.28 1.23 -7.32
C TRP A 57 10.24 0.73 -8.30
N LEU A 58 10.39 -0.52 -8.79
CA LEU A 58 9.42 -1.10 -9.69
C LEU A 58 8.05 -1.23 -9.02
N TYR A 59 8.02 -1.60 -7.73
CA TYR A 59 6.75 -1.67 -7.01
C TYR A 59 6.08 -0.29 -6.84
N GLN A 60 6.86 0.77 -6.60
CA GLN A 60 6.33 2.14 -6.60
C GLN A 60 5.72 2.49 -7.96
N ASP A 61 6.38 2.19 -9.07
CA ASP A 61 5.88 2.48 -10.42
C ASP A 61 4.61 1.67 -10.73
N LEU A 62 4.54 0.42 -10.28
CA LEU A 62 3.34 -0.41 -10.36
C LEU A 62 2.19 0.21 -9.53
N CYS A 63 2.45 0.65 -8.31
CA CYS A 63 1.46 1.34 -7.48
C CYS A 63 0.93 2.62 -8.14
N ASP A 64 1.82 3.38 -8.77
CA ASP A 64 1.51 4.61 -9.50
C ASP A 64 0.71 4.37 -10.80
N ARG A 65 0.69 3.12 -11.27
CA ARG A 65 -0.13 2.63 -12.40
C ARG A 65 -1.39 1.87 -11.96
N GLY A 66 -1.66 1.87 -10.67
CA GLY A 66 -2.87 1.27 -10.09
C GLY A 66 -2.78 -0.23 -9.79
N TRP A 67 -1.58 -0.80 -9.74
CA TRP A 67 -1.36 -2.18 -9.28
C TRP A 67 -1.23 -2.23 -7.75
N ARG A 68 -1.61 -3.35 -7.15
CA ARG A 68 -1.42 -3.64 -5.71
C ARG A 68 -0.95 -5.07 -5.53
N ARG A 69 -0.46 -5.40 -4.33
CA ARG A 69 -0.01 -6.76 -4.01
C ARG A 69 -0.79 -7.40 -2.87
N SER A 70 -0.77 -8.71 -2.84
CA SER A 70 -1.23 -9.59 -1.76
C SER A 70 -0.17 -10.69 -1.63
N GLY A 71 0.69 -10.58 -0.61
CA GLY A 71 1.96 -11.32 -0.59
C GLY A 71 2.80 -11.05 -1.83
N SER A 72 3.17 -12.14 -2.52
CA SER A 72 3.89 -12.15 -3.81
C SER A 72 2.99 -12.02 -5.05
N TYR A 73 1.66 -11.98 -4.90
CA TYR A 73 0.75 -11.80 -6.02
C TYR A 73 0.48 -10.32 -6.25
N VAL A 74 0.81 -9.80 -7.43
CA VAL A 74 0.57 -8.43 -7.84
C VAL A 74 -0.59 -8.40 -8.83
N TYR A 75 -1.54 -7.48 -8.64
CA TYR A 75 -2.76 -7.43 -9.43
C TYR A 75 -3.22 -6.02 -9.73
N LYS A 76 -3.91 -5.85 -10.85
CA LYS A 76 -4.61 -4.63 -11.21
C LYS A 76 -6.07 -4.93 -11.57
N PRO A 77 -7.05 -4.30 -10.89
CA PRO A 77 -8.46 -4.42 -11.23
C PRO A 77 -8.75 -3.93 -12.65
N ASP A 78 -9.64 -4.65 -13.33
CA ASP A 78 -10.20 -4.24 -14.61
C ASP A 78 -11.39 -3.31 -14.36
N MET A 79 -11.16 -2.01 -14.55
CA MET A 79 -12.13 -0.95 -14.27
C MET A 79 -13.34 -1.00 -15.19
N ALA A 80 -13.22 -1.57 -16.39
CA ALA A 80 -14.33 -1.69 -17.33
C ALA A 80 -15.28 -2.81 -16.92
N ARG A 81 -14.74 -3.95 -16.46
CA ARG A 81 -15.51 -5.18 -16.26
C ARG A 81 -15.83 -5.51 -14.80
N THR A 82 -15.11 -4.94 -13.84
CA THR A 82 -15.40 -5.13 -12.41
C THR A 82 -16.61 -4.31 -11.98
N CYS A 83 -17.48 -4.85 -11.13
CA CYS A 83 -18.67 -4.15 -10.62
C CYS A 83 -18.32 -2.94 -9.74
N CYS A 84 -17.32 -3.08 -8.86
CA CYS A 84 -16.84 -2.05 -7.95
C CYS A 84 -15.52 -1.45 -8.46
N LEU A 85 -15.58 -0.22 -9.00
CA LEU A 85 -14.41 0.46 -9.55
C LEU A 85 -13.43 0.84 -8.43
N GLN A 86 -12.22 0.33 -8.55
CA GLN A 86 -11.15 0.43 -7.57
C GLN A 86 -10.13 1.47 -8.01
N TYR A 87 -10.37 2.73 -7.65
CA TYR A 87 -9.45 3.82 -7.96
C TYR A 87 -8.30 3.82 -6.96
N THR A 88 -7.07 3.89 -7.44
CA THR A 88 -5.94 4.09 -6.55
C THR A 88 -6.03 5.47 -5.89
N ILE A 89 -5.90 5.51 -4.56
CA ILE A 89 -5.94 6.75 -3.77
C ILE A 89 -4.62 6.97 -3.04
N ARG A 90 -4.12 8.20 -3.09
CA ARG A 90 -2.98 8.66 -2.31
C ARG A 90 -3.26 9.98 -1.62
N LEU A 91 -2.59 10.21 -0.51
CA LEU A 91 -2.60 11.46 0.25
C LEU A 91 -1.22 12.13 0.16
N ASP A 92 -1.17 13.45 -0.08
CA ASP A 92 0.05 14.23 0.12
C ASP A 92 0.21 14.52 1.61
N VAL A 93 1.21 13.90 2.23
CA VAL A 93 1.41 14.06 3.67
C VAL A 93 1.92 15.45 4.02
N GLY A 94 2.59 16.18 3.12
CA GLY A 94 3.08 17.53 3.38
C GLY A 94 1.95 18.52 3.64
N ALA A 95 0.86 18.40 2.87
CA ALA A 95 -0.31 19.28 2.96
C ALA A 95 -1.41 18.80 3.92
N PHE A 96 -1.31 17.58 4.44
CA PHE A 96 -2.35 16.99 5.30
C PHE A 96 -2.65 17.83 6.56
N THR A 97 -3.93 18.03 6.86
CA THR A 97 -4.34 18.63 8.14
C THR A 97 -5.47 17.81 8.76
N PRO A 98 -5.32 17.30 10.00
CA PRO A 98 -6.38 16.52 10.63
C PRO A 98 -7.66 17.32 10.80
N THR A 99 -8.80 16.75 10.41
CA THR A 99 -10.13 17.33 10.60
C THR A 99 -10.53 17.35 12.08
N LYS A 100 -11.62 18.07 12.43
CA LYS A 100 -12.12 18.11 13.81
C LYS A 100 -12.44 16.71 14.36
N SER A 101 -12.98 15.81 13.53
CA SER A 101 -13.30 14.44 13.92
C SER A 101 -12.05 13.59 14.15
N GLN A 102 -11.03 13.70 13.28
CA GLN A 102 -9.73 13.05 13.46
C GLN A 102 -9.02 13.54 14.73
N ARG A 103 -9.01 14.85 14.99
CA ARG A 103 -8.47 15.42 16.25
C ARG A 103 -9.20 14.89 17.47
N GLN A 104 -10.52 14.71 17.40
CA GLN A 104 -11.31 14.18 18.50
C GLN A 104 -10.98 12.71 18.79
N ILE A 105 -10.70 11.92 17.76
CA ILE A 105 -10.26 10.53 17.91
C ILE A 105 -8.92 10.47 18.65
N LEU A 106 -7.92 11.25 18.23
CA LEU A 106 -6.62 11.31 18.92
C LEU A 106 -6.76 11.75 20.37
N LYS A 107 -7.60 12.75 20.65
CA LYS A 107 -7.88 13.18 22.03
C LYS A 107 -8.50 12.07 22.87
N ARG A 108 -9.41 11.27 22.31
CA ARG A 108 -10.02 10.12 23.00
C ARG A 108 -9.00 9.03 23.27
N PHE A 109 -8.23 8.65 22.26
CA PHE A 109 -7.17 7.65 22.37
C PHE A 109 -6.13 8.07 23.44
N ASN A 110 -5.60 9.28 23.35
CA ASN A 110 -4.64 9.80 24.33
C ASN A 110 -5.25 9.93 25.74
N SER A 111 -6.55 10.24 25.85
CA SER A 111 -7.22 10.27 27.15
C SER A 111 -7.36 8.88 27.75
N PHE A 112 -7.61 7.86 26.93
CA PHE A 112 -7.69 6.47 27.36
C PHE A 112 -6.32 6.00 27.88
N VAL A 113 -5.24 6.16 27.10
CA VAL A 113 -3.88 5.79 27.54
C VAL A 113 -3.49 6.48 28.85
N ARG A 114 -3.84 7.76 29.01
CA ARG A 114 -3.51 8.54 30.22
C ARG A 114 -4.35 8.19 31.45
N ARG A 115 -5.64 7.91 31.29
CA ARG A 115 -6.61 7.89 32.41
C ARG A 115 -7.39 6.58 32.53
N GLY A 116 -7.19 5.64 31.62
CA GLY A 116 -7.93 4.40 31.52
C GLY A 116 -9.33 4.58 30.92
N GLY A 117 -10.08 3.48 30.92
CA GLY A 117 -11.49 3.47 30.54
C GLY A 117 -12.37 4.17 31.57
N LYS A 118 -13.48 4.77 31.13
CA LYS A 118 -14.56 5.22 32.03
C LYS A 118 -15.77 4.30 31.84
N GLU A 119 -16.21 3.70 32.93
CA GLU A 119 -17.40 2.85 32.96
C GLU A 119 -18.62 3.57 32.34
N GLY A 120 -19.32 2.91 31.42
CA GLY A 120 -20.51 3.44 30.75
C GLY A 120 -20.27 4.47 29.63
N SER A 121 -19.03 4.88 29.35
CA SER A 121 -18.75 5.85 28.28
C SER A 121 -18.51 5.17 26.92
N LYS A 122 -19.27 5.55 25.88
CA LYS A 122 -19.05 5.06 24.50
C LYS A 122 -17.66 5.47 24.00
N GLY A 123 -16.82 4.49 23.65
CA GLY A 123 -15.52 4.71 22.97
C GLY A 123 -14.28 4.74 23.88
N PHE A 124 -14.31 4.08 25.04
CA PHE A 124 -13.19 4.00 25.98
C PHE A 124 -12.77 2.56 26.24
N GLY A 125 -11.94 1.99 25.34
CA GLY A 125 -11.25 0.71 25.53
C GLY A 125 -12.13 -0.52 25.84
N PRO A 126 -11.52 -1.68 26.12
CA PRO A 126 -12.22 -2.83 26.68
C PRO A 126 -12.62 -2.51 28.12
N ARG A 127 -13.81 -2.97 28.54
CA ARG A 127 -14.31 -2.72 29.92
C ARG A 127 -13.39 -3.31 31.00
N ASP A 128 -12.80 -4.46 30.72
CA ASP A 128 -12.08 -5.26 31.70
C ASP A 128 -10.54 -5.17 31.52
N PHE A 129 -10.05 -4.19 30.76
CA PHE A 129 -8.61 -3.98 30.61
C PHE A 129 -8.07 -3.15 31.77
N ALA A 130 -7.42 -3.83 32.72
CA ALA A 130 -6.96 -3.25 33.98
C ALA A 130 -6.02 -2.05 33.75
N ALA A 131 -6.37 -0.90 34.34
CA ALA A 131 -5.53 0.30 34.33
C ALA A 131 -4.55 0.29 35.51
N ARG A 132 -3.32 0.77 35.28
CA ARG A 132 -2.36 1.04 36.36
C ARG A 132 -2.90 2.16 37.27
N PRO A 133 -2.61 2.15 38.59
CA PRO A 133 -3.01 3.23 39.49
C PRO A 133 -2.39 4.56 39.06
N VAL A 134 -3.23 5.53 38.69
CA VAL A 134 -2.79 6.89 38.30
C VAL A 134 -3.09 7.87 39.43
N ALA A 135 -2.07 8.63 39.86
CA ALA A 135 -2.29 9.76 40.76
C ALA A 135 -3.23 10.78 40.10
N LYS A 136 -4.26 11.26 40.84
CA LYS A 136 -5.22 12.25 40.33
C LYS A 136 -4.46 13.52 39.87
N GLN A 137 -4.21 13.64 38.58
CA GLN A 137 -3.65 14.87 38.03
C GLN A 137 -4.72 15.97 38.07
N PRO A 138 -4.38 17.20 38.51
CA PRO A 138 -5.32 18.30 38.53
C PRO A 138 -5.81 18.61 37.11
N PRO A 139 -7.08 19.00 36.93
CA PRO A 139 -7.58 19.40 35.62
C PRO A 139 -6.72 20.56 35.08
N MET A 140 -6.28 20.46 33.83
CA MET A 140 -5.61 21.58 33.16
C MET A 140 -6.53 22.82 33.20
N SER A 141 -5.97 23.98 33.56
CA SER A 141 -6.72 25.24 33.56
C SER A 141 -7.21 25.56 32.15
N LYS A 142 -8.44 26.12 32.04
CA LYS A 142 -9.05 26.48 30.75
C LYS A 142 -8.19 27.47 29.94
N ASP A 143 -7.38 28.29 30.61
CA ASP A 143 -6.48 29.26 29.97
C ASP A 143 -5.27 28.61 29.26
N LYS A 144 -4.67 27.55 29.83
CA LYS A 144 -3.61 26.79 29.14
C LYS A 144 -4.11 26.02 27.93
N GLN A 145 -5.43 25.79 27.85
CA GLN A 145 -6.08 25.04 26.77
C GLN A 145 -6.33 25.88 25.51
N LYS A 146 -6.32 27.22 25.63
CA LYS A 146 -6.58 28.16 24.52
C LYS A 146 -5.33 28.60 23.73
N VAL A 147 -4.14 28.46 24.31
CA VAL A 147 -2.93 29.13 23.80
C VAL A 147 -2.05 28.22 22.93
N ASN A 148 -2.22 26.90 22.98
CA ASN A 148 -1.31 26.01 22.24
C ASN A 148 -1.88 25.65 20.85
N PRO A 149 -1.26 26.07 19.73
CA PRO A 149 -1.67 25.62 18.41
C PRO A 149 -1.58 24.09 18.33
N PHE A 150 -2.53 23.47 17.63
CA PHE A 150 -2.54 22.02 17.47
C PHE A 150 -1.33 21.57 16.65
N ASN A 151 -0.36 20.91 17.28
CA ASN A 151 0.69 20.18 16.59
C ASN A 151 0.26 18.73 16.36
N PHE A 152 0.14 18.35 15.10
CA PHE A 152 -0.29 17.01 14.71
C PHE A 152 0.68 15.92 15.17
N VAL A 153 1.98 16.11 14.93
CA VAL A 153 3.02 15.13 15.24
C VAL A 153 3.13 14.96 16.76
N ASP A 154 3.16 16.06 17.51
CA ASP A 154 3.20 15.97 18.99
C ASP A 154 1.94 15.30 19.54
N THR A 155 0.77 15.55 18.93
CA THR A 155 -0.48 14.96 19.40
C THR A 155 -0.55 13.45 19.13
N ILE A 156 0.00 12.97 18.01
CA ILE A 156 -0.02 11.52 17.70
C ILE A 156 0.92 10.75 18.64
N HIS A 157 2.08 11.32 18.99
CA HIS A 157 3.05 10.68 19.90
C HIS A 157 2.75 10.91 21.38
N ALA A 158 1.73 11.71 21.71
CA ALA A 158 1.43 12.06 23.10
C ALA A 158 1.06 10.87 23.99
N ALA A 159 0.71 9.73 23.39
CA ALA A 159 0.47 8.44 24.06
C ALA A 159 1.69 7.51 24.07
N GLU A 160 2.69 7.73 23.20
CA GLU A 160 3.86 6.85 23.01
C GLU A 160 5.01 7.17 23.97
N THR A 161 4.82 8.07 24.93
CA THR A 161 5.90 8.56 25.80
C THR A 161 6.20 7.55 26.90
N SER A 162 7.13 6.64 26.59
CA SER A 162 7.72 5.68 27.53
C SER A 162 8.33 6.40 28.74
N GLY A 163 8.07 5.87 29.94
CA GLY A 163 8.73 6.32 31.18
C GLY A 163 8.15 7.57 31.85
N GLN A 164 6.97 8.07 31.46
CA GLN A 164 6.26 9.05 32.29
C GLN A 164 5.49 8.37 33.43
N ASP A 165 5.89 8.64 34.67
CA ASP A 165 5.12 8.28 35.85
C ASP A 165 3.70 8.86 35.76
N GLY A 166 2.68 8.01 35.98
CA GLY A 166 1.28 8.42 36.06
C GLY A 166 0.44 8.27 34.79
N LEU A 167 0.83 7.42 33.83
CA LEU A 167 -0.08 6.93 32.78
C LEU A 167 -0.86 5.70 33.26
N ALA A 168 -2.11 5.57 32.81
CA ALA A 168 -2.94 4.41 33.11
C ALA A 168 -2.50 3.17 32.32
N HIS A 169 -1.99 3.40 31.10
CA HIS A 169 -1.49 2.37 30.21
C HIS A 169 -0.19 2.83 29.56
N GLU A 170 0.70 1.86 29.33
CA GLU A 170 1.87 2.07 28.49
C GLU A 170 1.53 1.73 27.04
N PHE A 171 1.68 2.69 26.14
CA PHE A 171 1.42 2.49 24.72
C PHE A 171 2.71 2.65 23.94
N THR A 172 3.04 1.67 23.10
CA THR A 172 4.25 1.69 22.27
C THR A 172 3.91 1.33 20.83
N VAL A 173 4.60 1.97 19.89
CA VAL A 173 4.56 1.64 18.47
C VAL A 173 5.96 1.32 18.01
N THR A 174 6.20 0.07 17.62
CA THR A 174 7.48 -0.36 17.05
C THR A 174 7.30 -0.70 15.57
N THR A 175 8.37 -0.58 14.81
CA THR A 175 8.38 -0.93 13.38
C THR A 175 9.53 -1.90 13.13
N GLU A 176 9.24 -3.00 12.44
CA GLU A 176 10.19 -4.06 12.16
C GLU A 176 9.90 -4.66 10.77
N LEU A 177 10.86 -5.38 10.20
CA LEU A 177 10.65 -6.09 8.94
C LEU A 177 9.50 -7.10 9.08
N ALA A 178 8.71 -7.23 8.02
CA ALA A 178 7.60 -8.16 7.97
C ALA A 178 8.09 -9.57 8.28
N SER A 179 7.51 -10.17 9.32
CA SER A 179 7.94 -11.45 9.86
C SER A 179 6.81 -12.14 10.60
N PHE A 180 6.87 -13.47 10.61
CA PHE A 180 5.92 -14.30 11.33
C PHE A 180 6.25 -14.35 12.82
N THR A 181 5.23 -14.17 13.65
CA THR A 181 5.23 -14.62 15.05
C THR A 181 3.86 -15.21 15.36
N GLU A 182 3.80 -16.08 16.37
CA GLU A 182 2.53 -16.67 16.80
C GLU A 182 1.55 -15.59 17.28
N GLU A 183 2.02 -14.64 18.10
CA GLU A 183 1.22 -13.50 18.59
C GLU A 183 0.54 -12.70 17.46
N LYS A 184 1.27 -12.42 16.36
CA LYS A 184 0.70 -11.70 15.20
C LYS A 184 -0.37 -12.53 14.49
N PHE A 185 -0.14 -13.84 14.38
CA PHE A 185 -1.09 -14.75 13.75
C PHE A 185 -2.36 -14.91 14.60
N GLU A 186 -2.24 -15.04 15.93
CA GLU A 186 -3.39 -15.10 16.84
C GLU A 186 -4.27 -13.84 16.73
N LEU A 187 -3.64 -12.66 16.70
CA LEU A 187 -4.35 -11.40 16.49
C LEU A 187 -5.06 -11.36 15.12
N TYR A 188 -4.36 -11.77 14.06
CA TYR A 188 -4.94 -11.88 12.71
C TYR A 188 -6.14 -12.82 12.68
N ASN A 189 -6.01 -14.03 13.24
CA ASN A 189 -7.05 -15.04 13.22
C ASN A 189 -8.31 -14.55 13.97
N ARG A 190 -8.13 -13.98 15.17
CA ARG A 190 -9.22 -13.34 15.92
C ARG A 190 -9.91 -12.25 15.13
N TYR A 191 -9.14 -11.38 14.48
CA TYR A 191 -9.68 -10.30 13.66
C TYR A 191 -10.48 -10.82 12.46
N GLN A 192 -9.99 -11.85 11.75
CA GLN A 192 -10.71 -12.45 10.62
C GLN A 192 -12.06 -13.04 11.05
N ILE A 193 -12.07 -13.83 12.13
CA ILE A 193 -13.29 -14.46 12.65
C ILE A 193 -14.31 -13.40 13.09
N SER A 194 -13.89 -12.43 13.90
CA SER A 194 -14.81 -11.47 14.53
C SER A 194 -15.26 -10.32 13.64
N VAL A 195 -14.41 -9.84 12.74
CA VAL A 195 -14.68 -8.65 11.91
C VAL A 195 -15.12 -9.01 10.51
N HIS A 196 -14.62 -10.13 9.97
CA HIS A 196 -14.93 -10.58 8.62
C HIS A 196 -15.87 -11.79 8.56
N ASP A 197 -16.25 -12.38 9.71
CA ASP A 197 -17.10 -13.58 9.78
C ASP A 197 -16.52 -14.75 8.95
N ASP A 198 -15.19 -14.82 8.94
CA ASP A 198 -14.43 -15.84 8.23
C ASP A 198 -14.16 -17.06 9.12
N ASP A 199 -13.94 -18.21 8.49
CA ASP A 199 -13.41 -19.40 9.15
C ASP A 199 -11.98 -19.16 9.69
N GLU A 200 -11.58 -20.01 10.64
CA GLU A 200 -10.22 -20.06 11.16
C GLU A 200 -9.19 -20.10 10.01
N ARG A 201 -8.21 -19.20 10.09
CA ARG A 201 -7.15 -19.08 9.08
C ARG A 201 -5.96 -19.95 9.46
N SER A 202 -5.19 -20.35 8.46
CA SER A 202 -3.95 -21.10 8.71
C SER A 202 -2.74 -20.19 8.88
N PRO A 203 -1.74 -20.58 9.70
CA PRO A 203 -0.47 -19.85 9.82
C PRO A 203 0.23 -19.67 8.47
N GLN A 204 0.15 -20.68 7.58
CA GLN A 204 0.75 -20.59 6.25
C GLN A 204 0.02 -19.58 5.35
N GLY A 205 -1.31 -19.45 5.47
CA GLY A 205 -2.07 -18.42 4.79
C GLY A 205 -1.68 -17.02 5.26
N PHE A 206 -1.51 -16.83 6.56
CA PHE A 206 -1.02 -15.58 7.14
C PHE A 206 0.39 -15.22 6.65
N LYS A 207 1.33 -16.18 6.69
CA LYS A 207 2.69 -16.00 6.13
C LYS A 207 2.63 -15.54 4.68
N ARG A 208 1.94 -16.30 3.83
CA ARG A 208 1.83 -15.99 2.39
C ARG A 208 1.19 -14.64 2.09
N PHE A 209 0.27 -14.19 2.92
CA PHE A 209 -0.47 -12.95 2.66
C PHE A 209 0.26 -11.72 3.22
N LEU A 210 0.77 -11.80 4.45
CA LEU A 210 1.19 -10.62 5.23
C LEU A 210 2.67 -10.61 5.59
N CYS A 211 3.35 -11.75 5.61
CA CYS A 211 4.79 -11.82 5.93
C CYS A 211 5.65 -11.93 4.67
N ASP A 212 5.30 -12.86 3.79
CA ASP A 212 6.04 -13.15 2.57
C ASP A 212 5.89 -11.97 1.61
N THR A 213 7.02 -11.39 1.21
CA THR A 213 7.05 -10.24 0.31
C THR A 213 8.04 -10.47 -0.82
N PRO A 214 7.71 -10.09 -2.06
CA PRO A 214 8.68 -10.09 -3.15
C PRO A 214 9.61 -8.87 -3.08
N ILE A 215 9.27 -7.88 -2.25
CA ILE A 215 10.00 -6.61 -2.15
C ILE A 215 11.26 -6.83 -1.33
N ARG A 216 12.43 -6.74 -1.97
CA ARG A 216 13.71 -6.88 -1.28
C ARG A 216 14.05 -5.62 -0.51
N PRO A 217 14.40 -5.71 0.79
CA PRO A 217 14.89 -4.55 1.51
C PRO A 217 16.16 -3.99 0.89
N CYS A 218 16.24 -2.68 0.74
CA CYS A 218 17.44 -1.99 0.25
C CYS A 218 17.61 -0.62 0.90
N ALA A 219 18.80 -0.04 0.76
CA ALA A 219 19.11 1.25 1.36
C ALA A 219 18.16 2.34 0.85
N SER A 220 17.80 3.27 1.74
CA SER A 220 16.90 4.38 1.41
C SER A 220 17.56 5.76 1.50
N GLY A 221 18.87 5.80 1.77
CA GLY A 221 19.58 7.01 2.17
C GLY A 221 19.31 7.44 3.63
N HIS A 222 18.33 6.83 4.31
CA HIS A 222 18.07 7.04 5.74
C HIS A 222 18.87 6.04 6.60
N SER A 223 19.46 6.52 7.70
CA SER A 223 20.36 5.72 8.55
C SER A 223 19.68 4.56 9.30
N GLN A 224 18.38 4.68 9.59
CA GLN A 224 17.63 3.69 10.39
C GLN A 224 16.45 3.05 9.66
N GLN A 225 16.18 3.45 8.42
CA GLN A 225 14.99 3.00 7.69
C GLN A 225 15.42 2.56 6.30
N GLN A 226 15.08 1.34 5.92
CA GLN A 226 15.29 0.83 4.57
C GLN A 226 13.96 0.85 3.82
N TYR A 227 14.03 0.74 2.50
CA TYR A 227 12.86 0.36 1.71
C TYR A 227 12.54 -1.11 1.99
N GLY A 228 11.28 -1.53 1.82
CA GLY A 228 10.85 -2.90 2.06
C GLY A 228 9.46 -3.01 2.69
N SER A 229 9.10 -4.23 3.09
CA SER A 229 7.83 -4.51 3.79
C SER A 229 8.04 -4.62 5.29
N TYR A 230 7.18 -3.94 6.05
CA TYR A 230 7.30 -3.77 7.49
C TYR A 230 5.99 -4.12 8.20
N HIS A 231 6.14 -4.59 9.43
CA HIS A 231 5.07 -4.63 10.42
C HIS A 231 5.26 -3.47 11.40
N GLN A 232 4.22 -2.64 11.54
CA GLN A 232 4.14 -1.66 12.61
C GLN A 232 3.22 -2.20 13.70
N LEU A 233 3.77 -2.40 14.90
CA LEU A 233 3.15 -3.11 16.00
C LEU A 233 2.65 -2.11 17.05
N TYR A 234 1.37 -2.17 17.36
CA TYR A 234 0.70 -1.30 18.32
C TYR A 234 0.50 -2.09 19.61
N ARG A 235 1.26 -1.76 20.66
CA ARG A 235 1.20 -2.46 21.95
C ARG A 235 0.63 -1.56 23.03
N LEU A 236 -0.21 -2.16 23.88
CA LEU A 236 -0.78 -1.52 25.07
C LEU A 236 -0.56 -2.44 26.27
N ASP A 237 0.22 -1.98 27.24
CA ASP A 237 0.70 -2.78 28.37
C ASP A 237 1.25 -4.13 27.91
N GLU A 238 2.22 -4.09 26.98
CA GLU A 238 2.85 -5.24 26.30
C GLU A 238 1.94 -6.08 25.39
N LYS A 239 0.61 -5.97 25.48
CA LYS A 239 -0.32 -6.69 24.61
C LYS A 239 -0.34 -6.10 23.20
N LEU A 240 -0.14 -6.91 22.16
CA LEU A 240 -0.36 -6.50 20.77
C LEU A 240 -1.86 -6.27 20.49
N ILE A 241 -2.25 -5.01 20.31
CA ILE A 241 -3.64 -4.60 20.04
C ILE A 241 -3.87 -4.17 18.59
N GLY A 242 -2.80 -4.01 17.81
CA GLY A 242 -2.89 -3.67 16.39
C GLY A 242 -1.60 -3.98 15.63
N LEU A 243 -1.74 -4.25 14.34
CA LEU A 243 -0.67 -4.60 13.41
C LEU A 243 -0.97 -3.96 12.05
N ALA A 244 -0.13 -3.03 11.62
CA ALA A 244 -0.15 -2.49 10.26
C ALA A 244 0.91 -3.19 9.41
N VAL A 245 0.53 -3.57 8.18
CA VAL A 245 1.43 -4.10 7.15
C VAL A 245 1.66 -3.00 6.12
N LEU A 246 2.91 -2.54 6.04
CA LEU A 246 3.30 -1.32 5.33
C LEU A 246 4.43 -1.63 4.35
N ASP A 247 4.37 -1.06 3.16
CA ASP A 247 5.50 -1.03 2.23
C ASP A 247 6.12 0.37 2.23
N VAL A 248 7.40 0.45 2.60
CA VAL A 248 8.19 1.68 2.52
C VAL A 248 8.88 1.71 1.16
N LEU A 249 8.52 2.69 0.33
CA LEU A 249 8.91 2.82 -1.06
C LEU A 249 9.56 4.19 -1.33
N PRO A 250 10.25 4.36 -2.47
CA PRO A 250 11.00 5.59 -2.77
C PRO A 250 10.18 6.88 -2.67
N ARG A 251 8.91 6.85 -3.05
CA ARG A 251 8.04 8.05 -3.07
C ARG A 251 6.90 8.00 -2.06
N SER A 252 6.72 6.87 -1.38
CA SER A 252 5.54 6.67 -0.55
C SER A 252 5.70 5.60 0.52
N VAL A 253 4.79 5.64 1.51
CA VAL A 253 4.45 4.47 2.31
C VAL A 253 3.07 3.97 1.88
N SER A 254 2.97 2.69 1.56
CA SER A 254 1.72 2.03 1.16
C SER A 254 1.16 1.18 2.29
N SER A 255 -0.05 1.50 2.73
CA SER A 255 -0.80 0.72 3.71
C SER A 255 -1.45 -0.48 3.02
N VAL A 256 -0.92 -1.68 3.29
CA VAL A 256 -1.35 -2.94 2.67
C VAL A 256 -2.52 -3.53 3.43
N TYR A 257 -2.38 -3.64 4.76
CA TYR A 257 -3.40 -4.23 5.62
C TYR A 257 -3.27 -3.72 7.05
N PHE A 258 -4.39 -3.64 7.77
CA PHE A 258 -4.39 -3.29 9.20
C PHE A 258 -5.30 -4.24 9.97
N ILE A 259 -4.72 -4.84 11.01
CA ILE A 259 -5.36 -5.81 11.90
C ILE A 259 -5.41 -5.17 13.28
N TRP A 260 -6.51 -5.38 14.01
CA TRP A 260 -6.65 -4.85 15.36
C TRP A 260 -7.48 -5.78 16.25
N ASP A 261 -7.27 -5.67 17.56
CA ASP A 261 -7.93 -6.54 18.54
C ASP A 261 -9.40 -6.08 18.74
N PRO A 262 -10.39 -6.92 18.43
CA PRO A 262 -11.83 -6.62 18.53
C PRO A 262 -12.26 -6.02 19.87
N ASP A 263 -11.60 -6.42 20.97
CA ASP A 263 -11.89 -5.93 22.32
C ASP A 263 -11.63 -4.42 22.46
N PHE A 264 -10.80 -3.86 21.57
CA PHE A 264 -10.42 -2.45 21.52
C PHE A 264 -11.17 -1.65 20.44
N ALA A 265 -12.26 -2.18 19.86
CA ALA A 265 -13.04 -1.53 18.79
C ALA A 265 -13.42 -0.08 19.12
N GLY A 266 -13.73 0.19 20.39
CA GLY A 266 -14.10 1.52 20.89
C GLY A 266 -13.02 2.59 20.68
N LEU A 267 -11.75 2.21 20.52
CA LEU A 267 -10.62 3.11 20.33
C LEU A 267 -10.43 3.58 18.89
N SER A 268 -11.16 3.00 17.93
CA SER A 268 -11.05 3.35 16.50
C SER A 268 -9.62 3.19 15.95
N LEU A 269 -8.96 2.06 16.29
CA LEU A 269 -7.55 1.81 15.99
C LEU A 269 -7.19 1.99 14.51
N GLY A 270 -8.08 1.64 13.57
CA GLY A 270 -7.81 1.88 12.13
C GLY A 270 -7.64 3.36 11.77
N LYS A 271 -8.35 4.28 12.43
CA LYS A 271 -8.16 5.73 12.22
C LYS A 271 -6.92 6.24 12.94
N VAL A 272 -6.60 5.67 14.10
CA VAL A 272 -5.35 5.98 14.82
C VAL A 272 -4.15 5.56 13.97
N SER A 273 -4.18 4.35 13.40
CA SER A 273 -3.12 3.82 12.52
C SER A 273 -2.92 4.69 11.29
N ALA A 274 -3.99 5.03 10.56
CA ALA A 274 -3.87 5.91 9.41
C ALA A 274 -3.22 7.27 9.75
N LEU A 275 -3.62 7.89 10.88
CA LEU A 275 -3.00 9.15 11.33
C LEU A 275 -1.54 8.95 11.75
N ARG A 276 -1.21 7.82 12.38
CA ARG A 276 0.17 7.48 12.78
C ARG A 276 1.07 7.24 11.57
N GLU A 277 0.57 6.52 10.57
CA GLU A 277 1.25 6.27 9.31
C GLU A 277 1.51 7.57 8.55
N ILE A 278 0.53 8.48 8.48
CA ILE A 278 0.71 9.81 7.87
C ILE A 278 1.79 10.62 8.59
N ALA A 279 1.77 10.63 9.93
CA ALA A 279 2.80 11.30 10.71
C ALA A 279 4.19 10.66 10.49
N TRP A 280 4.23 9.33 10.36
CA TRP A 280 5.47 8.61 10.10
C TRP A 280 6.08 8.96 8.75
N VAL A 281 5.28 9.04 7.67
CA VAL A 281 5.78 9.50 6.35
C VAL A 281 6.40 10.90 6.45
N ARG A 282 5.78 11.83 7.20
CA ARG A 282 6.35 13.17 7.44
C ARG A 282 7.71 13.09 8.13
N GLN A 283 7.84 12.22 9.12
CA GLN A 283 9.07 12.04 9.88
C GLN A 283 10.17 11.42 9.02
N LEU A 284 9.86 10.39 8.23
CA LEU A 284 10.79 9.79 7.28
C LEU A 284 11.32 10.83 6.28
N ARG A 285 10.42 11.66 5.74
CA ARG A 285 10.79 12.78 4.86
C ARG A 285 11.72 13.77 5.55
N ALA A 286 11.36 14.21 6.75
CA ALA A 286 12.17 15.15 7.53
C ALA A 286 13.54 14.58 7.92
N ALA A 287 13.66 13.25 8.02
CA ALA A 287 14.88 12.55 8.39
C ALA A 287 15.76 12.13 7.19
N GLY A 288 15.40 12.50 5.96
CA GLY A 288 16.27 12.33 4.79
C GLY A 288 15.66 11.58 3.61
N MET A 289 14.49 10.95 3.77
CA MET A 289 13.77 10.33 2.64
C MET A 289 12.98 11.40 1.86
N LEU A 290 13.70 12.35 1.25
CA LEU A 290 13.15 13.59 0.68
C LEU A 290 12.09 13.38 -0.41
N HIS A 291 12.04 12.20 -1.04
CA HIS A 291 11.05 11.87 -2.06
C HIS A 291 9.81 11.15 -1.52
N CYS A 292 9.87 10.65 -0.27
CA CYS A 292 8.73 10.02 0.39
C CYS A 292 7.69 11.09 0.78
N GLN A 293 6.75 11.35 -0.12
CA GLN A 293 5.75 12.42 0.02
C GLN A 293 4.33 11.88 0.19
N TYR A 294 4.09 10.67 -0.28
CA TYR A 294 2.72 10.16 -0.39
C TYR A 294 2.44 9.04 0.59
N TYR A 295 1.20 8.99 1.06
CA TYR A 295 0.66 7.87 1.80
C TYR A 295 -0.42 7.19 0.95
N TYR A 296 -0.19 5.93 0.58
CA TYR A 296 -1.09 5.14 -0.27
C TYR A 296 -2.02 4.32 0.61
N MET A 297 -3.34 4.52 0.47
CA MET A 297 -4.35 3.82 1.27
C MET A 297 -5.00 2.66 0.51
N GLY A 298 -4.31 2.12 -0.51
CA GLY A 298 -4.87 1.10 -1.40
C GLY A 298 -5.85 1.70 -2.42
N TYR A 299 -7.05 1.13 -2.49
CA TYR A 299 -8.11 1.56 -3.38
C TYR A 299 -9.21 2.36 -2.66
N TYR A 300 -9.79 3.32 -3.37
CA TYR A 300 -11.05 3.99 -3.10
C TYR A 300 -12.12 3.41 -4.01
N ILE A 301 -13.30 3.10 -3.46
CA ILE A 301 -14.47 2.66 -4.21
C ILE A 301 -15.62 3.58 -3.83
N HIS A 302 -16.12 4.35 -4.80
CA HIS A 302 -17.12 5.39 -4.56
C HIS A 302 -18.44 4.84 -4.02
N THR A 303 -18.86 3.68 -4.51
CA THR A 303 -20.12 3.01 -4.16
C THR A 303 -20.03 2.16 -2.90
N CYS A 304 -18.85 1.96 -2.31
CA CYS A 304 -18.66 1.10 -1.15
C CYS A 304 -18.42 1.94 0.12
N PRO A 305 -19.38 2.00 1.06
CA PRO A 305 -19.24 2.80 2.29
C PRO A 305 -17.99 2.47 3.10
N LYS A 306 -17.61 1.17 3.16
CA LYS A 306 -16.41 0.68 3.85
C LYS A 306 -15.10 1.23 3.26
N MET A 307 -15.12 1.74 2.03
CA MET A 307 -13.94 2.21 1.30
C MET A 307 -13.93 3.73 1.09
N ARG A 308 -15.08 4.40 1.27
CA ARG A 308 -15.22 5.85 1.09
C ARG A 308 -14.41 6.68 2.08
N TYR A 309 -14.21 6.18 3.31
CA TYR A 309 -13.54 6.92 4.39
C TYR A 309 -12.11 7.36 4.04
N LYS A 310 -11.45 6.71 3.08
CA LYS A 310 -10.07 7.03 2.68
C LYS A 310 -9.97 8.44 2.09
N ALA A 311 -11.05 8.94 1.51
CA ALA A 311 -11.13 10.30 1.01
C ALA A 311 -11.27 11.36 2.13
N ASP A 312 -11.59 10.95 3.37
CA ASP A 312 -11.70 11.87 4.53
C ASP A 312 -10.32 12.39 4.99
N TYR A 313 -9.23 11.85 4.45
CA TYR A 313 -7.87 12.35 4.65
C TYR A 313 -7.52 13.24 3.47
N GLU A 314 -7.39 14.55 3.73
CA GLU A 314 -7.20 15.57 2.69
C GLU A 314 -5.88 16.35 2.86
N PRO A 315 -5.23 16.75 1.75
CA PRO A 315 -5.67 16.56 0.37
C PRO A 315 -5.33 15.17 -0.20
N SER A 316 -6.34 14.47 -0.71
CA SER A 316 -6.17 13.18 -1.41
C SER A 316 -6.41 13.34 -2.92
N SER A 317 -5.83 12.42 -3.69
CA SER A 317 -5.97 12.34 -5.15
C SER A 317 -6.30 10.92 -5.58
N LEU A 318 -7.11 10.79 -6.63
CA LEU A 318 -7.38 9.53 -7.30
C LEU A 318 -6.59 9.43 -8.60
N LEU A 319 -6.08 8.25 -8.89
CA LEU A 319 -5.46 7.91 -10.16
C LEU A 319 -6.54 7.67 -11.21
N ASP A 320 -6.47 8.40 -12.31
CA ASP A 320 -7.25 8.12 -13.51
C ASP A 320 -6.70 6.83 -14.18
N PRO A 321 -7.53 5.79 -14.36
CA PRO A 321 -7.04 4.51 -14.86
C PRO A 321 -6.73 4.53 -16.37
N SER A 322 -7.22 5.52 -17.11
CA SER A 322 -7.05 5.65 -18.57
C SER A 322 -5.81 6.49 -18.91
N THR A 323 -5.62 7.62 -18.21
CA THR A 323 -4.55 8.59 -18.50
C THR A 323 -3.35 8.46 -17.56
N LEU A 324 -3.49 7.73 -16.45
CA LEU A 324 -2.50 7.64 -15.36
C LEU A 324 -2.17 8.98 -14.68
N ASN A 325 -3.02 9.99 -14.89
CA ASN A 325 -2.93 11.27 -14.22
C ASN A 325 -3.58 11.21 -12.83
N TRP A 326 -3.06 12.02 -11.92
CA TRP A 326 -3.62 12.19 -10.59
C TRP A 326 -4.52 13.42 -10.54
N TYR A 327 -5.76 13.22 -10.09
CA TYR A 327 -6.75 14.29 -9.93
C TYR A 327 -7.13 14.42 -8.46
N HIS A 328 -7.31 15.66 -8.00
CA HIS A 328 -7.79 15.92 -6.64
C HIS A 328 -9.14 15.25 -6.41
N TYR A 329 -9.32 14.67 -5.22
CA TYR A 329 -10.54 13.94 -4.87
C TYR A 329 -11.82 14.78 -5.08
N THR A 330 -11.78 16.08 -4.79
CA THR A 330 -12.93 16.99 -4.98
C THR A 330 -13.40 17.05 -6.43
N HIS A 331 -12.47 17.08 -7.39
CA HIS A 331 -12.77 17.00 -8.83
C HIS A 331 -13.38 15.65 -9.18
N CYS A 332 -12.70 14.55 -8.79
CA CYS A 332 -13.17 13.20 -9.05
C CYS A 332 -14.57 12.94 -8.47
N ARG A 333 -14.84 13.43 -7.25
CA ARG A 333 -16.14 13.28 -6.59
C ARG A 333 -17.26 13.92 -7.42
N SER A 334 -17.02 15.11 -7.99
CA SER A 334 -18.03 15.77 -8.84
C SER A 334 -18.40 14.94 -10.07
N ILE A 335 -17.48 14.14 -10.60
CA ILE A 335 -17.71 13.23 -11.72
C ILE A 335 -18.42 11.97 -11.21
N LEU A 336 -17.91 11.36 -10.15
CA LEU A 336 -18.41 10.09 -9.59
C LEU A 336 -19.82 10.20 -8.99
N ASP A 337 -20.19 11.36 -8.43
CA ASP A 337 -21.54 11.63 -7.94
C ASP A 337 -22.56 11.66 -9.10
N ARG A 338 -22.13 12.02 -10.33
CA ARG A 338 -22.96 12.02 -11.55
C ARG A 338 -22.93 10.68 -12.27
N ASP A 339 -21.75 10.08 -12.38
CA ASP A 339 -21.52 8.78 -12.98
C ASP A 339 -20.60 7.92 -12.08
N PRO A 340 -21.20 7.07 -11.21
CA PRO A 340 -20.46 6.17 -10.34
C PRO A 340 -19.62 5.11 -11.08
N ARG A 341 -19.76 5.02 -12.41
CA ARG A 341 -19.05 4.08 -13.29
C ARG A 341 -17.97 4.77 -14.14
N ALA A 342 -17.69 6.06 -13.93
CA ALA A 342 -16.73 6.82 -14.72
C ALA A 342 -15.32 6.20 -14.69
N VAL A 343 -14.77 5.82 -15.85
CA VAL A 343 -13.41 5.25 -15.97
C VAL A 343 -12.35 6.30 -16.31
N THR A 344 -12.71 7.58 -16.29
CA THR A 344 -11.78 8.70 -16.46
C THR A 344 -12.31 9.94 -15.74
N PHE A 345 -11.39 10.80 -15.34
CA PHE A 345 -11.62 12.11 -14.73
C PHE A 345 -11.17 13.27 -15.62
N GLU A 346 -10.67 12.98 -16.84
CA GLU A 346 -10.32 14.01 -17.82
C GLU A 346 -11.58 14.73 -18.29
N ASP A 347 -11.52 16.07 -18.38
CA ASP A 347 -12.63 16.85 -18.90
C ASP A 347 -12.83 16.58 -20.41
N GLN A 348 -14.09 16.59 -20.87
CA GLN A 348 -14.39 16.39 -22.29
C GLN A 348 -13.75 17.45 -23.20
N ALA A 349 -13.47 18.66 -22.67
CA ALA A 349 -12.77 19.71 -23.39
C ALA A 349 -11.29 19.35 -23.64
N THR A 350 -10.59 18.77 -22.66
CA THR A 350 -9.19 18.33 -22.79
C THR A 350 -9.04 17.06 -23.61
N ALA A 351 -10.03 16.16 -23.57
CA ALA A 351 -10.07 14.95 -24.39
C ALA A 351 -10.15 15.22 -25.90
N SER A 352 -10.60 16.41 -26.32
CA SER A 352 -10.63 16.83 -27.72
C SER A 352 -9.26 17.29 -28.23
N LEU A 353 -8.44 17.87 -27.36
CA LEU A 353 -7.07 18.31 -27.66
C LEU A 353 -6.09 17.14 -27.69
N SER A 354 -6.24 16.15 -26.80
CA SER A 354 -5.39 14.95 -26.79
C SER A 354 -5.56 14.06 -28.02
N ARG A 355 -6.78 14.00 -28.59
CA ARG A 355 -7.02 13.29 -29.87
C ARG A 355 -6.39 13.98 -31.07
N SER A 356 -6.22 15.31 -31.04
CA SER A 356 -5.57 16.04 -32.12
C SER A 356 -4.04 15.92 -32.14
N ALA A 357 -3.44 15.33 -31.10
CA ALA A 357 -1.99 15.21 -30.92
C ALA A 357 -1.45 13.77 -31.07
N GLY A 358 -2.30 12.79 -31.35
CA GLY A 358 -1.89 11.39 -31.58
C GLY A 358 -1.44 11.16 -33.02
N ILE A 359 -0.17 10.81 -33.20
CA ILE A 359 0.43 10.40 -34.48
C ILE A 359 -0.22 9.08 -34.94
N ASP A 360 -0.71 9.06 -36.17
CA ASP A 360 -1.16 7.85 -36.86
C ASP A 360 -0.01 6.85 -36.95
N VAL A 361 -0.14 5.70 -36.29
CA VAL A 361 0.77 4.57 -36.46
C VAL A 361 0.05 3.53 -37.31
N ASP A 362 0.55 3.40 -38.55
CA ASP A 362 0.15 2.39 -39.52
C ASP A 362 0.16 0.99 -38.90
N SER A 363 -0.94 0.28 -39.11
CA SER A 363 -1.13 -1.11 -38.78
C SER A 363 -0.76 -1.97 -39.98
N ASP A 364 0.26 -2.82 -39.84
CA ASP A 364 0.39 -4.08 -40.56
C ASP A 364 1.38 -4.97 -39.81
N ASP A 365 0.86 -6.02 -39.16
CA ASP A 365 1.35 -7.41 -39.24
C ASP A 365 0.75 -8.27 -38.10
N GLU A 366 -0.03 -9.26 -38.54
CA GLU A 366 -0.62 -10.43 -37.88
C GLU A 366 0.45 -11.33 -37.21
N GLU A 367 0.23 -12.26 -36.27
CA GLU A 367 -0.92 -13.08 -35.91
C GLU A 367 -0.60 -13.81 -34.57
N ASP A 368 -1.62 -14.33 -33.88
CA ASP A 368 -1.58 -15.40 -32.86
C ASP A 368 -1.40 -15.04 -31.36
N MET A 369 -2.43 -14.42 -30.76
CA MET A 369 -2.81 -14.56 -29.33
C MET A 369 -4.33 -14.26 -29.19
N PRO A 370 -5.11 -14.97 -28.35
CA PRO A 370 -6.53 -14.68 -28.17
C PRO A 370 -6.71 -13.25 -27.61
N SER A 371 -7.34 -12.40 -28.40
CA SER A 371 -7.42 -10.94 -28.26
C SER A 371 -8.56 -10.50 -27.34
N ASP A 372 -8.40 -10.69 -26.03
CA ASP A 372 -9.00 -9.70 -25.11
C ASP A 372 -8.10 -8.44 -25.21
N PRO A 373 -8.60 -7.28 -25.67
CA PRO A 373 -7.79 -6.07 -25.77
C PRO A 373 -7.20 -5.73 -24.41
N VAL A 374 -5.91 -5.36 -24.37
CA VAL A 374 -5.21 -4.95 -23.14
C VAL A 374 -6.01 -3.83 -22.48
N PRO A 375 -6.64 -4.05 -21.30
CA PRO A 375 -7.48 -3.05 -20.69
C PRO A 375 -6.70 -1.80 -20.28
N PRO A 376 -7.37 -0.64 -20.19
CA PRO A 376 -6.72 0.64 -19.92
C PRO A 376 -5.71 0.61 -18.76
N GLY A 377 -4.48 1.05 -19.06
CA GLY A 377 -3.35 1.16 -18.15
C GLY A 377 -2.74 -0.18 -17.68
N MET A 378 -3.10 -1.33 -18.26
CA MET A 378 -2.30 -2.54 -18.13
C MET A 378 -0.98 -2.32 -18.88
N LEU A 379 0.14 -2.78 -18.30
CA LEU A 379 1.44 -2.67 -18.96
C LEU A 379 1.41 -3.42 -20.28
N SER A 380 1.39 -2.70 -21.40
CA SER A 380 1.71 -3.28 -22.70
C SER A 380 3.17 -3.75 -22.72
N ARG A 381 3.51 -4.64 -23.64
CA ARG A 381 4.89 -5.12 -23.80
C ARG A 381 5.86 -3.97 -24.08
N SER A 382 5.45 -2.99 -24.89
CA SER A 382 6.25 -1.80 -25.19
C SER A 382 6.44 -0.91 -23.95
N GLU A 383 5.40 -0.66 -23.17
CA GLU A 383 5.51 0.13 -21.93
C GLU A 383 6.36 -0.57 -20.86
N ALA A 384 6.23 -1.89 -20.73
CA ALA A 384 7.07 -2.67 -19.83
C ALA A 384 8.55 -2.57 -20.23
N LEU A 385 8.84 -2.60 -21.54
CA LEU A 385 10.20 -2.47 -22.05
C LEU A 385 10.75 -1.04 -21.97
N HIS A 386 9.90 -0.01 -22.10
CA HIS A 386 10.35 1.38 -22.13
C HIS A 386 10.47 2.00 -20.74
N HIS A 387 9.56 1.66 -19.82
CA HIS A 387 9.45 2.33 -18.52
C HIS A 387 9.96 1.50 -17.35
N LEU A 388 10.24 0.21 -17.54
CA LEU A 388 10.66 -0.70 -16.47
C LEU A 388 11.97 -1.42 -16.87
N PRO A 389 13.10 -0.70 -17.00
CA PRO A 389 14.36 -1.25 -17.50
C PRO A 389 14.88 -2.47 -16.70
N ASP A 390 14.48 -2.58 -15.43
CA ASP A 390 14.94 -3.62 -14.49
C ASP A 390 14.00 -4.85 -14.41
N LEU A 391 13.05 -4.96 -15.35
CA LEU A 391 12.04 -6.02 -15.37
C LEU A 391 12.48 -7.23 -16.20
N VAL A 392 12.58 -8.40 -15.57
CA VAL A 392 12.65 -9.69 -16.24
C VAL A 392 11.30 -10.37 -16.18
N VAL A 393 10.70 -10.62 -17.36
CA VAL A 393 9.45 -11.38 -17.49
C VAL A 393 9.74 -12.82 -17.90
N PHE A 394 9.23 -13.78 -17.15
CA PHE A 394 9.27 -15.21 -17.47
C PHE A 394 7.89 -15.69 -17.93
N ASP A 395 7.78 -16.09 -19.19
CA ASP A 395 6.57 -16.71 -19.75
C ASP A 395 6.68 -18.24 -19.70
N GLY A 396 5.83 -18.85 -18.85
CA GLY A 396 5.88 -20.27 -18.46
C GLY A 396 5.66 -21.28 -19.57
N GLY A 397 5.41 -20.85 -20.82
CA GLY A 397 5.27 -21.75 -21.97
C GLY A 397 6.55 -21.99 -22.78
N ARG A 398 7.51 -21.06 -22.79
CA ARG A 398 8.64 -21.09 -23.76
C ARG A 398 9.99 -20.58 -23.23
N GLY A 399 10.15 -20.42 -21.92
CA GLY A 399 11.45 -20.05 -21.32
C GLY A 399 12.06 -18.76 -21.87
N LYS A 400 11.24 -17.86 -22.44
CA LYS A 400 11.71 -16.59 -23.01
C LYS A 400 11.89 -15.57 -21.89
N VAL A 401 13.14 -15.13 -21.74
CA VAL A 401 13.54 -14.03 -20.86
C VAL A 401 13.50 -12.74 -21.69
N HIS A 402 12.67 -11.78 -21.29
CA HIS A 402 12.68 -10.46 -21.88
C HIS A 402 13.44 -9.50 -20.95
N ARG A 403 14.59 -8.97 -21.40
CA ARG A 403 15.26 -7.82 -20.78
C ARG A 403 14.98 -6.56 -21.61
N PRO A 404 14.59 -5.44 -20.99
CA PRO A 404 14.77 -4.13 -21.60
C PRO A 404 16.24 -3.71 -21.52
N PHE A 405 16.69 -2.96 -22.52
CA PHE A 405 18.11 -2.70 -22.80
C PHE A 405 18.88 -1.99 -21.68
N ALA A 406 20.20 -2.22 -21.68
CA ALA A 406 21.19 -1.65 -20.78
C ALA A 406 21.25 -0.11 -20.83
N ILE A 407 21.34 0.53 -19.66
CA ILE A 407 21.78 1.92 -19.52
C ILE A 407 23.18 1.89 -18.89
N GLY A 408 24.17 2.45 -19.57
CA GLY A 408 25.47 2.77 -18.97
C GLY A 408 26.60 1.73 -19.13
N GLY A 409 26.80 1.15 -20.31
CA GLY A 409 28.13 0.73 -20.80
C GLY A 409 28.97 -0.30 -20.00
N LYS A 410 28.47 -0.87 -18.90
CA LYS A 410 29.11 -1.99 -18.20
C LYS A 410 28.22 -3.22 -18.30
N ALA A 411 28.79 -4.29 -18.84
CA ALA A 411 28.12 -5.56 -19.05
C ALA A 411 27.87 -6.25 -17.70
N HIS A 412 26.62 -6.29 -17.26
CA HIS A 412 26.13 -7.34 -16.37
C HIS A 412 26.03 -8.66 -17.15
N PRO A 413 26.09 -9.83 -16.48
CA PRO A 413 26.32 -11.14 -17.09
C PRO A 413 25.58 -11.34 -18.41
N SER A 414 26.32 -11.92 -19.35
CA SER A 414 25.92 -12.08 -20.74
C SER A 414 24.54 -12.74 -20.84
N THR A 415 23.71 -12.27 -21.78
CA THR A 415 22.36 -12.77 -22.04
C THR A 415 22.29 -14.28 -22.27
N SER A 416 23.39 -14.93 -22.69
CA SER A 416 23.49 -16.39 -22.82
C SER A 416 23.50 -17.10 -21.47
N GLU A 417 24.30 -16.63 -20.50
CA GLU A 417 24.44 -17.32 -19.20
C GLU A 417 23.15 -17.33 -18.39
N ALA A 418 22.40 -16.22 -18.36
CA ALA A 418 21.12 -16.16 -17.66
C ALA A 418 20.04 -17.04 -18.32
N THR A 419 20.04 -17.12 -19.65
CA THR A 419 19.08 -17.92 -20.43
C THR A 419 19.38 -19.41 -20.30
N ASP A 420 20.64 -19.82 -20.43
CA ASP A 420 21.09 -21.21 -20.28
C ASP A 420 20.87 -21.71 -18.84
N LEU A 421 21.13 -20.85 -17.85
CA LEU A 421 20.87 -21.15 -16.44
C LEU A 421 19.36 -21.33 -16.19
N LEU A 422 18.51 -20.42 -16.68
CA LEU A 422 17.05 -20.53 -16.54
C LEU A 422 16.47 -21.77 -17.23
N GLN A 423 17.02 -22.19 -18.37
CA GLN A 423 16.63 -23.42 -19.06
C GLN A 423 17.08 -24.68 -18.31
N SER A 424 18.23 -24.63 -17.62
CA SER A 424 18.77 -25.76 -16.83
C SER A 424 18.05 -26.02 -15.50
N LEU A 425 17.31 -25.03 -14.98
CA LEU A 425 16.74 -25.05 -13.62
C LEU A 425 15.35 -25.69 -13.53
N GLY A 426 14.70 -25.95 -14.66
CA GLY A 426 13.38 -26.60 -14.72
C GLY A 426 12.27 -25.82 -13.99
N PRO A 427 11.00 -26.27 -14.08
CA PRO A 427 9.84 -25.48 -13.64
C PRO A 427 9.69 -25.33 -12.12
N LYS A 428 10.58 -25.91 -11.30
CA LYS A 428 10.41 -25.94 -9.84
C LYS A 428 11.51 -25.31 -9.01
N PHE A 429 12.72 -25.03 -9.50
CA PHE A 429 13.78 -24.49 -8.63
C PHE A 429 14.88 -23.74 -9.37
N ALA A 430 15.04 -22.44 -9.10
CA ALA A 430 16.12 -21.90 -8.25
C ALA A 430 16.30 -20.38 -8.46
N ILE A 431 15.29 -19.60 -8.06
CA ILE A 431 15.36 -18.13 -7.99
C ILE A 431 16.54 -17.68 -7.11
N ASP A 432 16.83 -18.41 -6.02
CA ASP A 432 17.95 -18.11 -5.12
C ASP A 432 19.32 -18.32 -5.79
N ARG A 433 19.48 -19.33 -6.67
CA ARG A 433 20.71 -19.51 -7.45
C ARG A 433 20.87 -18.43 -8.51
N ILE A 434 19.80 -18.05 -9.20
CA ILE A 434 19.81 -16.96 -10.17
C ILE A 434 20.20 -15.65 -9.49
N CYS A 435 19.62 -15.36 -8.32
CA CYS A 435 19.96 -14.17 -7.55
C CYS A 435 21.39 -14.19 -7.01
N ALA A 436 21.89 -15.34 -6.54
CA ALA A 436 23.27 -15.47 -6.05
C ALA A 436 24.29 -15.29 -7.18
N LEU A 437 24.05 -15.89 -8.35
CA LEU A 437 24.94 -15.81 -9.51
C LEU A 437 24.97 -14.41 -10.14
N LEU A 438 23.83 -13.73 -10.20
CA LEU A 438 23.74 -12.35 -10.72
C LEU A 438 24.27 -11.29 -9.74
N SER A 439 24.41 -11.61 -8.45
CA SER A 439 25.01 -10.71 -7.46
C SER A 439 26.53 -10.89 -7.34
N SER A 440 27.08 -11.96 -7.94
CA SER A 440 28.51 -12.30 -7.92
C SER A 440 29.28 -11.97 -9.20
N ALA A 441 28.60 -11.39 -10.20
CA ALA A 441 29.14 -10.97 -11.49
C ALA A 441 28.86 -9.47 -11.70
#